data_AF-G5BN78-F1
#
_entry.id   AF-G5BN78-F1
#
_cell.length_a   1.000
_cell.length_b   1.000
_cell.length_c   1.000
_cell.angle_alpha   90.00
_cell.angle_beta   90.00
_cell.angle_gamma   90.00
#
_symmetry.space_group_name_H-M   'P 1'
#
loop_
_entity.id
_entity.type
_entity.pdbx_description
1 polymer ?
#
loop_
_entity_poly.entity_id
_entity_poly.type
_entity_poly.pdbx_seq_one_letter_code
_entity_poly.pdbx_strand_id
1 'polypeptide(L)' 'MRRSRPAVAAVLLALLAGLGALVDAYPIKPEAPGGDASPEELSRYYASLRHYLNLVTRQRYGKRAGPEAALPSLLSPD' A
#
# COMPACT_ATOMS: atom_id res chain seq x y z
N MET A 1 14.60 -35.73 11.70
CA MET A 1 13.78 -34.52 11.43
C MET A 1 14.46 -33.66 10.36
N ARG A 2 14.24 -33.94 9.06
CA ARG A 2 14.80 -33.18 7.93
C ARG A 2 13.65 -32.83 6.97
N ARG A 3 12.77 -31.92 7.36
CA ARG A 3 11.73 -31.37 6.46
C ARG A 3 11.17 -30.11 7.11
N SER A 4 11.71 -28.97 6.73
CA SER A 4 11.05 -27.67 6.93
C SER A 4 11.76 -26.56 6.15
N ARG A 5 13.08 -26.65 5.94
CA ARG A 5 13.85 -25.65 5.15
C ARG A 5 13.20 -25.24 3.81
N PRO A 6 12.78 -26.17 2.92
CA PRO A 6 12.17 -25.76 1.66
C PRO A 6 10.78 -25.12 1.85
N ALA A 7 10.02 -25.56 2.87
CA ALA A 7 8.71 -24.97 3.18
C ALA A 7 8.85 -23.55 3.77
N VAL A 8 9.82 -23.34 4.66
CA VAL A 8 10.13 -22.02 5.22
C VAL A 8 10.60 -21.06 4.12
N ALA A 9 11.44 -21.53 3.19
CA ALA A 9 11.87 -20.74 2.05
C ALA A 9 10.70 -20.36 1.12
N ALA A 10 9.78 -21.30 0.85
CA ALA A 10 8.60 -21.03 0.03
C ALA A 10 7.65 -20.00 0.68
N VAL A 11 7.44 -20.09 1.99
CA VAL A 11 6.61 -19.10 2.73
C VAL A 11 7.26 -17.71 2.72
N LEU A 12 8.58 -17.63 2.91
CA LEU A 12 9.31 -16.36 2.82
C LEU A 12 9.22 -15.74 1.43
N LEU A 13 9.37 -16.54 0.37
CA LEU A 13 9.22 -16.08 -1.01
C LEU A 13 7.80 -15.60 -1.30
N ALA A 14 6.77 -16.30 -0.82
CA ALA A 14 5.38 -15.90 -0.99
C ALA A 14 5.08 -14.57 -0.25
N LEU A 15 5.62 -14.39 0.96
CA LEU A 15 5.51 -13.14 1.71
C LEU A 15 6.21 -11.98 0.98
N LEU A 16 7.44 -12.19 0.48
CA LEU A 16 8.16 -11.19 -0.29
C LEU A 16 7.42 -10.80 -1.58
N ALA A 17 6.88 -11.78 -2.29
CA ALA A 17 6.08 -11.54 -3.50
C ALA A 17 4.79 -10.76 -3.18
N GLY A 18 4.09 -11.13 -2.09
CA GLY A 18 2.90 -10.41 -1.63
C GLY A 18 3.19 -8.96 -1.21
N LEU A 19 4.32 -8.73 -0.52
CA LEU A 19 4.78 -7.38 -0.18
C LEU A 19 5.14 -6.58 -1.42
N GLY A 20 5.85 -7.17 -2.39
CA GLY A 20 6.21 -6.51 -3.64
C GLY A 20 4.98 -6.06 -4.45
N ALA A 21 3.97 -6.93 -4.56
CA ALA A 21 2.72 -6.60 -5.23
C ALA A 21 1.94 -5.46 -4.53
N LEU A 22 2.02 -5.37 -3.19
CA LEU A 22 1.41 -4.28 -2.44
C LEU A 22 2.13 -2.94 -2.64
N VAL A 23 3.46 -2.96 -2.79
CA VAL A 23 4.27 -1.77 -3.07
C VAL A 23 4.05 -1.27 -4.50
N ASP A 24 3.93 -2.16 -5.47
CA ASP A 24 3.62 -1.80 -6.87
C ASP A 24 2.21 -1.16 -7.00
N ALA A 25 1.29 -1.54 -6.12
CA ALA A 25 -0.02 -0.89 -6.01
C ALA A 25 0.01 0.47 -5.30
N TYR A 26 1.13 0.86 -4.69
CA TYR A 26 1.26 2.18 -4.07
C TYR A 26 1.49 3.22 -5.16
N PRO A 27 0.71 4.30 -5.20
CA PRO A 27 0.82 5.28 -6.27
C PRO A 27 2.21 5.93 -6.21
N ILE A 28 3.04 5.61 -7.20
CA ILE A 28 4.36 6.22 -7.37
C ILE A 28 4.14 7.72 -7.58
N LYS A 29 4.89 8.54 -6.85
CA LYS A 29 4.81 10.01 -6.99
C LYS A 29 4.98 10.36 -8.47
N PRO A 30 4.07 11.14 -9.07
CA PRO A 30 4.19 11.48 -10.48
C PRO A 30 5.47 12.27 -10.73
N GLU A 31 6.21 11.88 -11.76
CA GLU A 31 7.45 12.51 -12.18
C GLU A 31 7.15 13.89 -12.78
N ALA A 32 7.91 14.91 -12.37
CA ALA A 32 7.73 16.25 -12.88
C ALA A 32 8.17 16.30 -14.35
N PRO A 33 7.35 16.87 -15.24
CA PRO A 33 7.76 17.04 -16.63
C PRO A 33 8.96 18.01 -16.71
N GLY A 34 9.79 17.84 -17.74
CA GLY A 34 10.97 18.69 -17.97
C GLY A 34 10.60 20.16 -18.25
N GLY A 35 11.60 21.05 -18.20
CA GLY A 35 11.39 22.50 -18.34
C GLY A 35 10.73 22.97 -19.65
N ASP A 36 10.82 22.17 -20.71
CA ASP A 36 10.25 22.44 -22.05
C ASP A 36 8.96 21.64 -22.35
N ALA A 37 8.29 21.15 -21.32
CA ALA A 37 7.10 20.32 -21.50
C ALA A 37 5.92 21.06 -22.14
N SER A 38 5.19 20.33 -22.98
CA SER A 38 3.99 20.86 -23.61
C SER A 38 2.89 21.17 -22.57
N PRO A 39 1.97 22.11 -22.87
CA PRO A 39 0.81 22.40 -22.01
C PRO A 39 -0.01 21.15 -21.69
N GLU A 40 -0.13 20.23 -22.65
CA GLU A 40 -0.84 18.97 -22.50
C GLU A 40 -0.15 18.05 -21.48
N GLU A 41 1.18 17.95 -21.52
CA GLU A 41 1.95 17.16 -20.54
C GLU A 41 1.86 17.75 -19.14
N LEU A 42 1.93 19.09 -19.02
CA LEU A 42 1.71 19.78 -17.75
C LEU A 42 0.32 19.50 -17.20
N SER A 43 -0.73 19.54 -18.04
CA SER A 43 -2.10 19.25 -17.62
C SER A 43 -2.24 17.82 -17.08
N ARG A 44 -1.60 16.83 -17.73
CA ARG A 44 -1.58 15.42 -17.30
C ARG A 44 -0.83 15.26 -15.98
N TYR A 45 0.30 15.95 -15.81
CA TYR A 45 1.05 15.98 -14.56
C TYR A 45 0.23 16.55 -13.40
N TYR A 46 -0.45 17.68 -13.60
CA TYR A 46 -1.27 18.28 -12.55
C TYR A 46 -2.49 17.42 -12.19
N ALA A 47 -3.10 16.74 -13.17
CA ALA A 47 -4.19 15.80 -12.92
C ALA A 47 -3.72 14.59 -12.09
N SER A 48 -2.59 13.98 -12.45
CA SER A 48 -2.01 12.85 -11.71
C SER A 48 -1.54 13.27 -10.31
N LEU A 49 -0.94 14.46 -10.17
CA LEU A 49 -0.52 15.02 -8.89
C LEU A 49 -1.72 15.24 -7.95
N ARG A 50 -2.81 15.80 -8.46
CA ARG A 50 -4.06 15.95 -7.69
C ARG A 50 -4.61 14.60 -7.25
N HIS A 51 -4.57 13.59 -8.12
CA HIS A 51 -5.02 12.24 -7.78
C HIS A 51 -4.14 11.60 -6.69
N TYR A 52 -2.82 11.69 -6.83
CA TYR A 52 -1.85 11.23 -5.83
C TYR A 52 -2.09 11.90 -4.48
N LEU A 53 -2.18 13.24 -4.45
CA LEU A 53 -2.45 13.99 -3.23
C LEU A 53 -3.76 13.55 -2.58
N ASN A 54 -4.82 13.32 -3.37
CA ASN A 54 -6.08 12.82 -2.84
C ASN A 54 -5.96 11.40 -2.25
N LEU A 55 -5.10 10.54 -2.79
CA LEU A 55 -4.87 9.20 -2.25
C LEU A 55 -4.08 9.25 -0.94
N VAL A 56 -2.99 10.03 -0.88
CA VAL A 56 -2.12 10.07 0.30
C VAL A 56 -2.67 10.93 1.44
N THR A 57 -3.49 11.94 1.12
CA THR A 57 -4.06 12.86 2.12
C THR A 57 -5.51 12.57 2.49
N ARG A 58 -6.28 11.80 1.70
CA ARG A 58 -7.58 11.32 2.20
C ARG A 58 -7.34 10.34 3.33
N GLN A 59 -7.54 10.83 4.55
CA GLN A 59 -7.85 10.03 5.73
C GLN A 59 -9.11 9.20 5.44
N ARG A 60 -8.95 7.99 4.89
CA ARG A 60 -10.06 7.02 4.75
C ARG A 60 -10.35 6.26 6.04
N TYR A 61 -9.62 6.52 7.13
CA TYR A 61 -9.85 5.89 8.42
C TYR A 61 -10.53 6.86 9.40
N GLY A 62 -11.83 7.07 9.19
CA GLY A 62 -12.73 7.70 10.17
C GLY A 62 -13.33 6.73 11.19
N LYS A 63 -13.04 5.42 11.13
CA LYS A 63 -13.44 4.45 12.15
C LYS A 63 -12.55 3.21 12.09
N ARG A 64 -11.42 3.21 12.80
CA ARG A 64 -10.66 1.97 13.05
C ARG A 64 -11.39 1.18 14.14
N ALA A 65 -12.38 0.39 13.77
CA ALA A 65 -12.55 -0.90 14.44
C ALA A 65 -11.45 -1.82 13.86
N GLY A 66 -10.19 -1.55 14.23
CA GLY A 66 -9.11 -2.48 13.97
C GLY A 66 -9.32 -3.74 14.81
N PRO A 67 -8.61 -4.85 14.51
CA PRO A 67 -8.72 -6.07 15.31
C PRO A 67 -8.48 -5.83 16.80
N GLU A 68 -7.74 -4.78 17.18
CA GLU A 68 -7.59 -4.31 18.56
C GLU A 68 -8.92 -4.02 19.28
N ALA A 69 -9.97 -3.60 18.59
CA ALA A 69 -11.31 -3.42 19.17
C ALA A 69 -12.05 -4.76 19.37
N ALA A 70 -11.67 -5.81 18.64
CA ALA A 70 -12.24 -7.16 18.76
C ALA A 70 -11.44 -8.07 19.72
N LEU A 71 -10.18 -7.74 19.99
CA LEU A 71 -9.35 -8.43 21.00
C LEU A 71 -9.93 -8.39 22.42
N PRO A 72 -10.43 -7.25 22.97
CA PRO A 72 -11.00 -7.23 24.32
C PRO A 72 -12.29 -8.04 24.44
N SER A 73 -13.06 -8.18 23.35
CA SER A 73 -14.28 -9.01 23.34
C SER A 73 -14.01 -10.52 23.28
N LEU A 74 -12.83 -10.94 22.82
CA LEU A 74 -12.43 -12.36 22.78
C LEU A 74 -11.67 -12.83 24.04
N LEU A 75 -11.08 -11.90 24.80
CA LEU A 75 -10.32 -12.18 26.02
C LEU A 75 -11.12 -12.00 27.32
N SER A 76 -12.37 -11.52 27.24
CA SER A 76 -13.23 -11.39 28.43
C SER A 76 -13.91 -12.74 28.71
N PRO A 77 -13.75 -13.34 29.90
CA PRO A 77 -14.64 -14.42 30.33
C PRO A 77 -16.03 -13.83 30.64
N ASP A 78 -17.09 -14.57 30.28
CA ASP A 78 -18.50 -14.22 30.53
C ASP A 78 -18.80 -13.84 31.99
#